data_AF-A0AAN8X297-F1
#
_entry.id   AF-A0AAN8X297-F1
#
_cell.length_a   1.000
_cell.length_b   1.000
_cell.length_c   1.000
_cell.angle_alpha   90.00
_cell.angle_beta   90.00
_cell.angle_gamma   90.00
#
_symmetry.space_group_name_H-M   'P 1'
#
loop_
_entity.id
_entity.type
_entity.pdbx_description
1 polymer ?
#
loop_
_entity_poly.entity_id
_entity_poly.type
_entity_poly.pdbx_seq_one_letter_code
_entity_poly.pdbx_strand_id
1 'polypeptide(L)' 'VKTTAPRRYCVRPNSGLVEPHGSVSVAVMLQPFDYDPHEKNKHKFMVQSLFAPEGDVNLDGL' A
#
# COMPACT_ATOMS: atom_id res chain seq x y z
N VAL A 1 -2.16 -0.38 -2.71
CA VAL A 1 -2.24 -0.68 -1.26
C VAL A 1 -3.10 0.36 -0.58
N LYS A 2 -4.15 -0.07 0.12
CA LYS A 2 -5.09 0.79 0.87
C LYS A 2 -5.04 0.41 2.34
N THR A 3 -5.37 1.32 3.25
CA THR A 3 -5.36 1.07 4.71
C THR A 3 -6.55 1.73 5.39
N THR A 4 -7.01 1.15 6.50
CA THR A 4 -8.03 1.76 7.36
C THR A 4 -7.48 2.88 8.26
N ALA A 5 -6.17 3.12 8.25
CA ALA A 5 -5.52 4.16 9.05
C ALA A 5 -4.51 5.01 8.23
N PRO A 6 -4.94 5.71 7.17
CA PRO A 6 -4.04 6.39 6.23
C PRO A 6 -3.21 7.51 6.88
N ARG A 7 -3.70 8.11 7.98
CA ARG A 7 -2.93 9.12 8.73
C ARG A 7 -1.77 8.53 9.52
N ARG A 8 -1.87 7.26 9.93
CA ARG A 8 -0.84 6.59 10.74
C ARG A 8 0.22 5.92 9.88
N TYR A 9 0.00 5.70 8.59
CA TYR A 9 0.95 4.95 7.75
C TYR A 9 1.29 5.68 6.46
N CYS A 10 2.58 5.72 6.15
CA CYS A 10 3.09 6.02 4.81
C CYS A 10 3.43 4.69 4.12
N VAL A 11 2.96 4.49 2.89
CA VAL A 11 3.23 3.27 2.11
C VAL A 11 3.90 3.65 0.79
N ARG A 12 5.06 3.03 0.49
CA ARG A 12 5.89 3.34 -0.69
C ARG A 12 6.49 2.06 -1.31
N PRO A 13 6.26 1.78 -2.60
CA PRO A 13 5.22 2.37 -3.45
C PRO A 13 3.82 1.94 -2.97
N ASN A 14 2.80 2.80 -3.12
CA ASN A 14 1.41 2.44 -2.77
C ASN A 14 0.62 1.88 -3.97
N SER A 15 1.09 2.12 -5.20
CA SER A 15 0.59 1.55 -6.46
C SER A 15 1.80 1.25 -7.35
N GLY A 16 1.62 0.37 -8.33
CA GLY A 16 2.71 -0.02 -9.23
C GLY A 16 2.34 -1.22 -10.08
N LEU A 17 3.25 -1.55 -10.99
CA LEU A 17 3.21 -2.76 -11.80
C LEU A 17 4.18 -3.79 -11.22
N VAL A 18 3.83 -5.08 -11.31
CA VAL A 18 4.73 -6.19 -11.04
C VAL A 18 4.89 -6.95 -12.33
N GLU A 19 6.13 -7.02 -12.83
CA GLU A 19 6.47 -7.76 -14.03
C GLU A 19 6.19 -9.26 -13.87
N PRO A 20 5.96 -10.01 -14.97
CA PRO A 20 5.86 -11.46 -14.92
C PRO A 20 7.06 -12.08 -14.19
N HIS A 21 6.78 -12.91 -13.18
CA HIS A 21 7.79 -13.51 -12.31
C HIS A 21 8.66 -12.52 -11.51
N GLY A 22 8.31 -11.23 -11.51
CA GLY A 22 8.96 -10.18 -10.75
C GLY A 22 8.48 -10.10 -9.30
N SER A 23 9.15 -9.25 -8.52
CA SER A 23 8.79 -8.93 -7.15
C SER A 23 9.03 -7.45 -6.88
N VAL A 24 8.13 -6.82 -6.12
CA VAL A 24 8.24 -5.42 -5.71
C VAL A 24 8.14 -5.36 -4.19
N SER A 25 9.15 -4.74 -3.57
CA SER A 25 9.14 -4.52 -2.12
C SER A 25 8.36 -3.25 -1.78
N VAL A 26 7.40 -3.38 -0.87
CA VAL A 26 6.57 -2.25 -0.39
C VAL A 26 6.96 -1.92 1.04
N ALA A 27 7.46 -0.71 1.26
CA ALA A 27 7.74 -0.19 2.59
C ALA A 27 6.45 0.34 3.22
N VAL A 28 6.10 -0.18 4.40
CA VAL A 28 5.01 0.31 5.24
C VAL A 28 5.62 0.96 6.48
N MET A 29 5.52 2.28 6.56
CA MET A 29 6.14 3.10 7.60
C MET A 29 5.05 3.66 8.52
N LEU A 30 5.13 3.36 9.81
CA LEU A 30 4.27 3.94 10.84
C LEU A 30 4.75 5.36 11.16
N GLN A 31 3.86 6.33 11.06
CA GLN A 31 4.10 7.72 11.45
C GLN A 31 4.17 7.83 12.98
N PRO A 32 4.91 8.79 13.53
CA PRO A 32 4.91 9.07 14.97
C PRO A 32 3.49 9.30 15.50
N PHE A 33 3.17 8.72 16.65
CA PHE A 33 1.89 8.88 17.35
C PHE A 33 2.09 8.60 18.85
N ASP A 34 1.18 9.10 19.67
CA ASP A 34 1.17 8.80 21.10
C ASP A 34 0.69 7.36 21.33
N TYR A 35 1.52 6.57 22.00
CA TYR A 35 1.22 5.16 22.27
C TYR A 35 0.27 5.03 23.46
N ASP A 36 -0.87 4.37 23.24
CA ASP A 36 -1.81 3.97 24.29
C ASP A 36 -1.84 2.43 24.41
N PRO A 37 -1.44 1.85 25.56
CA PRO A 37 -1.46 0.40 25.76
C PRO A 37 -2.88 -0.22 25.77
N HIS A 38 -3.93 0.59 25.92
CA HIS A 38 -5.31 0.14 25.86
C HIS A 38 -5.88 0.18 24.44
N GLU A 39 -5.23 0.87 23.50
CA GLU A 39 -5.68 0.97 22.11
C GLU A 39 -5.47 -0.37 21.38
N LYS A 40 -6.57 -0.97 20.93
CA LYS A 40 -6.51 -2.16 20.08
C LYS A 40 -6.20 -1.73 18.65
N ASN A 41 -4.92 -1.85 18.26
CA ASN A 41 -4.39 -1.55 16.93
C ASN A 41 -4.96 -2.47 15.82
N LYS A 42 -6.25 -2.30 15.49
CA LYS A 42 -6.98 -3.10 14.49
C LYS A 42 -6.84 -2.55 13.06
N HIS A 43 -5.71 -1.93 12.73
CA HIS A 43 -5.46 -1.37 11.40
C HIS A 43 -5.37 -2.49 10.37
N LYS A 44 -6.04 -2.34 9.23
CA LYS A 44 -6.03 -3.31 8.14
C LYS A 44 -5.43 -2.70 6.89
N PHE A 45 -4.67 -3.51 6.16
CA PHE A 45 -4.19 -3.18 4.83
C PHE A 45 -4.90 -4.06 3.81
N MET A 46 -5.13 -3.49 2.63
CA MET A 46 -5.70 -4.18 1.48
C MET A 46 -4.74 -4.02 0.30
N VAL A 47 -4.34 -5.16 -0.27
CA VAL A 47 -3.65 -5.22 -1.56
C VAL A 47 -4.73 -5.48 -2.60
N GLN A 48 -4.89 -4.53 -3.52
CA GLN A 48 -5.82 -4.64 -4.64
C GLN A 48 -4.98 -4.81 -5.91
N SER A 49 -5.32 -5.81 -6.72
CA SER A 49 -4.61 -6.15 -7.95
C SER A 49 -5.59 -6.37 -9.10
N LEU A 50 -5.11 -6.13 -10.32
CA LEU A 50 -5.75 -6.46 -11.58
C LEU A 50 -4.69 -6.89 -12.60
N PHE A 51 -5.08 -7.59 -13.65
CA PHE A 51 -4.19 -7.82 -14.79
C PHE A 51 -3.93 -6.49 -15.50
N ALA A 52 -2.69 -6.27 -15.92
CA ALA A 52 -2.35 -5.09 -16.69
C ALA A 52 -3.02 -5.16 -18.08
N PRO A 53 -3.54 -4.03 -18.61
CA PRO A 53 -4.02 -3.97 -19.99
C PRO A 53 -2.86 -4.14 -20.98
N GLU A 54 -3.19 -4.48 -22.23
CA GLU A 54 -2.21 -4.59 -23.30
C GLU A 54 -1.62 -3.21 -23.65
N GLY A 55 -0.29 -3.09 -23.70
CA GLY A 55 0.42 -1.86 -24.04
C GLY A 55 1.01 -1.11 -22.83
N ASP A 56 1.38 0.15 -23.03
CA ASP A 56 1.98 0.99 -21.98
C ASP A 56 0.94 1.32 -20.90
N VAL A 57 1.23 0.92 -19.66
CA VAL A 57 0.37 1.15 -18.50
C VAL A 57 0.70 2.51 -17.88
N ASN A 58 -0.10 3.53 -18.17
CA ASN A 58 -0.01 4.79 -17.44
C ASN A 58 -0.68 4.66 -16.07
N LEU A 59 0.13 4.54 -15.02
CA LEU A 59 -0.34 4.34 -13.64
C LEU A 59 -0.89 5.62 -12.98
N ASP A 60 -0.63 6.81 -13.55
CA ASP A 60 -1.12 8.09 -13.02
C ASP A 60 -2.56 8.40 -13.46
N GLY A 61 -3.07 7.69 -14.48
CA GLY A 61 -4.42 7.85 -15.03
C GLY A 61 -5.49 6.91 -14.47
N LEU A 62 -5.18 6.12 -13.43
CA LEU A 62 -6.01 5.02 -12.90
C LEU A 62 -6.30 5.20 -11.41
#